data_AF-A0A078JSM2-F1
#
_entry.id   AF-A0A078JSM2-F1
#
_cell.length_a   1.000
_cell.length_b   1.000
_cell.length_c   1.000
_cell.angle_alpha   90.00
_cell.angle_beta   90.00
_cell.angle_gamma   90.00
#
_symmetry.space_group_name_H-M   'P 1'
#
loop_
_entity.id
_entity.type
_entity.pdbx_description
1 polymer ?
#
loop_
_entity_poly.entity_id
_entity_poly.type
_entity_poly.pdbx_seq_one_letter_code
_entity_poly.pdbx_strand_id
1 'polypeptide(L)'
;YYLYYLIECWANNERVREALHVKKGTKGHWQRCNWTIPYDHDIISSVPYHMNISLSGYRSLVYSGDHDITMPFLGTQAWIKSLNYSIIDDWRPWKIKDQIAG
;
A
#
# COMPACT_ATOMS: atom_id res chain seq x y z
N TYR A 1 -14.37 17.75 -0.59
CA TYR A 1 -13.33 16.83 -0.07
C TYR A 1 -11.99 17.23 -0.66
N TYR A 2 -11.11 17.85 0.14
CA TYR A 2 -9.91 18.55 -0.34
C TYR A 2 -8.63 17.67 -0.35
N LEU A 3 -8.71 16.44 0.18
CA LEU A 3 -7.53 15.61 0.52
C LEU A 3 -6.62 15.31 -0.68
N TYR A 4 -7.17 15.28 -1.90
CA TYR A 4 -6.43 14.94 -3.12
C TYR A 4 -6.40 16.08 -4.15
N TYR A 5 -6.98 17.23 -3.83
CA TYR A 5 -7.07 18.34 -4.77
C TYR A 5 -5.68 18.84 -5.20
N LEU A 6 -4.77 18.97 -4.23
CA LEU A 6 -3.42 19.48 -4.49
C LEU A 6 -2.62 18.56 -5.43
N ILE A 7 -2.73 17.24 -5.26
CA ILE A 7 -2.04 16.30 -6.15
C ILE A 7 -2.64 16.32 -7.55
N GLU A 8 -3.96 16.46 -7.68
CA GLU A 8 -4.62 16.59 -8.98
C GLU A 8 -4.23 17.88 -9.69
N CYS A 9 -4.17 19.01 -8.98
CA CYS A 9 -3.67 20.28 -9.54
C CYS A 9 -2.22 20.16 -10.01
N TRP A 10 -1.35 19.57 -9.19
CA TRP A 10 0.05 19.38 -9.52
C TRP A 10 0.22 18.45 -10.72
N ALA A 11 -0.42 17.28 -10.72
CA ALA A 11 -0.29 16.28 -11.78
C ALA A 11 -0.91 16.73 -13.11
N ASN A 12 -1.87 17.66 -13.09
CA ASN A 12 -2.48 18.22 -14.29
C ASN A 12 -1.85 19.53 -14.78
N ASN A 13 -0.88 20.08 -14.06
CA ASN A 13 -0.12 21.22 -14.53
C ASN A 13 0.66 20.86 -15.80
N GLU A 14 0.56 21.67 -16.86
CA GLU A 14 1.20 21.36 -18.14
C GLU A 14 2.71 21.21 -18.05
N ARG A 15 3.39 22.03 -17.24
CA ARG A 15 4.85 21.95 -17.04
C ARG A 15 5.25 20.66 -16.33
N VAL A 16 4.44 20.22 -15.36
CA VAL A 16 4.67 18.93 -14.68
C VAL A 16 4.48 17.78 -15.67
N ARG A 17 3.44 17.82 -16.49
CA ARG A 17 3.17 16.80 -17.52
C ARG A 17 4.29 16.75 -18.57
N GLU A 18 4.80 17.89 -18.98
CA GLU A 18 5.95 17.99 -19.89
C GLU A 18 7.23 17.42 -19.25
N ALA A 19 7.52 17.79 -18.00
CA ALA A 19 8.68 17.28 -17.26
C ALA A 19 8.62 15.76 -17.01
N LEU A 20 7.41 15.20 -16.84
CA LEU A 20 7.17 13.75 -16.75
C LEU A 20 7.03 13.06 -18.11
N HIS A 21 7.28 13.79 -19.21
CA HIS A 21 7.20 13.29 -20.58
C HIS A 21 5.83 12.72 -21.00
N VAL A 22 4.74 13.25 -20.43
CA VAL A 22 3.38 12.93 -20.85
C VAL A 22 3.09 13.61 -22.20
N LYS A 23 3.09 12.83 -23.28
CA LYS A 23 2.85 13.34 -24.64
C LYS A 23 1.50 14.06 -24.74
N LYS A 24 1.52 15.32 -25.21
CA LYS A 24 0.30 16.13 -25.42
C LYS A 24 -0.71 15.38 -26.30
N GLY A 25 -1.99 15.41 -25.90
CA GLY A 25 -3.10 14.74 -26.61
C GLY A 25 -3.24 13.24 -26.35
N THR A 26 -2.32 12.57 -25.65
CA THR A 26 -2.40 11.10 -25.45
C THR A 26 -3.12 10.66 -24.18
N LYS A 27 -3.19 11.53 -23.17
CA LYS A 27 -3.81 11.26 -21.88
C LYS A 27 -4.71 12.42 -21.51
N GLY A 28 -5.90 12.12 -21.00
CA GLY A 28 -6.85 13.10 -20.49
C GLY A 28 -6.42 13.71 -19.15
N HIS A 29 -7.41 14.21 -18.41
CA HIS A 29 -7.25 14.67 -17.04
C HIS A 29 -6.74 13.53 -16.16
N TRP A 30 -5.67 13.77 -15.41
CA TRP A 30 -5.16 12.83 -14.43
C TRP A 30 -6.05 12.85 -13.20
N GLN A 31 -6.40 11.67 -12.71
CA GLN A 31 -7.15 11.46 -11.49
C GLN A 31 -6.46 10.37 -10.68
N ARG A 32 -6.48 10.47 -9.36
CA ARG A 32 -5.75 9.53 -8.47
C ARG A 32 -6.24 8.09 -8.61
N CYS A 33 -7.55 7.89 -8.67
CA CYS A 33 -8.17 6.57 -8.77
C CYS A 33 -9.18 6.56 -9.91
N ASN A 34 -9.11 5.54 -10.76
CA ASN A 34 -10.12 5.29 -11.78
C ASN A 34 -10.98 4.08 -11.37
N TRP A 35 -12.15 4.36 -10.78
CA TRP A 35 -13.08 3.34 -10.29
C TRP A 35 -13.93 2.70 -11.40
N THR A 36 -13.77 3.11 -12.66
CA THR A 36 -14.52 2.55 -13.80
C THR A 36 -13.79 1.44 -14.52
N ILE A 37 -12.55 1.13 -14.13
CA ILE A 37 -11.80 0.01 -14.71
C ILE A 37 -12.46 -1.29 -14.23
N PRO A 38 -12.96 -2.14 -15.13
CA PRO A 38 -13.53 -3.42 -14.73
C PRO A 38 -12.42 -4.38 -14.28
N TYR A 39 -12.67 -5.09 -13.18
CA TYR A 39 -11.81 -6.17 -12.70
C TYR A 39 -12.63 -7.20 -11.94
N ASP A 40 -12.15 -8.45 -11.94
CA ASP A 40 -12.76 -9.55 -11.20
C ASP A 40 -12.24 -9.57 -9.75
N HIS A 41 -13.09 -10.00 -8.83
CA HIS A 41 -12.75 -10.20 -7.42
C HIS A 41 -12.54 -11.70 -7.13
N ASP A 42 -11.65 -12.33 -7.88
CA ASP A 42 -11.37 -13.78 -7.83
C ASP A 42 -10.30 -14.16 -6.79
N ILE A 43 -9.51 -13.19 -6.32
CA ILE A 43 -8.55 -13.37 -5.22
C ILE A 43 -9.22 -13.08 -3.88
N ILE A 44 -9.62 -14.13 -3.16
CA ILE A 44 -10.26 -14.02 -1.84
C ILE A 44 -9.23 -13.76 -0.73
N SER A 45 -8.01 -14.29 -0.87
CA SER A 45 -6.95 -14.15 0.14
C SER A 45 -5.57 -14.13 -0.49
N SER A 46 -4.71 -13.26 0.01
CA SER A 46 -3.29 -13.18 -0.36
C SER A 46 -2.40 -14.17 0.41
N VAL A 47 -2.93 -14.85 1.44
CA VAL A 47 -2.16 -15.76 2.31
C VAL A 47 -1.41 -16.86 1.52
N PRO A 48 -2.05 -17.60 0.59
CA PRO A 48 -1.36 -18.66 -0.15
C PRO A 48 -0.18 -18.12 -0.98
N TYR A 49 -0.34 -16.93 -1.55
CA TYR A 49 0.70 -16.28 -2.36
C TYR A 49 1.89 -15.85 -1.51
N HIS A 50 1.65 -15.25 -0.35
CA HIS A 50 2.74 -14.88 0.57
C HIS A 50 3.46 -16.10 1.13
N MET A 51 2.75 -17.22 1.38
CA MET A 51 3.36 -18.47 1.78
C MET A 51 4.32 -18.99 0.70
N ASN A 52 3.88 -19.02 -0.56
CA ASN A 52 4.70 -19.49 -1.68
C ASN A 52 5.96 -18.62 -1.88
N ILE A 53 5.81 -17.29 -1.80
CA ILE A 53 6.92 -16.34 -1.90
C ILE A 53 7.93 -16.55 -0.75
N SER A 54 7.44 -16.80 0.46
CA SER A 54 8.28 -17.07 1.63
C SER A 54 9.06 -18.38 1.48
N LEU A 55 8.41 -19.45 0.98
CA LEU A 55 9.05 -20.74 0.69
C LEU A 55 10.13 -20.62 -0.40
N SER A 56 9.97 -19.67 -1.31
CA SER A 56 10.95 -19.35 -2.35
C SER A 56 12.14 -18.53 -1.83
N GLY A 57 12.18 -18.21 -0.53
CA GLY A 57 13.30 -17.51 0.12
C GLY A 57 13.23 -15.98 0.06
N TYR A 58 12.13 -15.39 -0.40
CA TYR A 58 11.98 -13.94 -0.44
C TYR A 58 11.57 -13.37 0.92
N ARG A 59 12.21 -12.26 1.30
CA ARG A 59 11.89 -11.55 2.53
C ARG A 59 10.69 -10.63 2.34
N SER A 60 9.72 -10.72 3.25
CA SER A 60 8.55 -9.84 3.30
C SER A 60 8.60 -8.91 4.50
N LEU A 61 8.19 -7.66 4.34
CA LEU A 61 7.90 -6.73 5.43
C LEU A 61 6.43 -6.33 5.32
N VAL A 62 5.67 -6.58 6.38
CA VAL A 62 4.25 -6.19 6.50
C VAL A 62 4.15 -5.15 7.61
N TYR A 63 3.59 -3.99 7.29
CA TYR A 63 3.41 -2.88 8.24
C TYR A 63 1.98 -2.33 8.12
N SER A 64 1.48 -1.74 9.21
CA SER A 64 0.14 -1.16 9.26
C SER A 64 0.17 0.06 10.19
N GLY A 65 -0.53 1.13 9.78
CA GLY A 65 -0.77 2.28 10.65
C GLY A 65 -1.87 1.94 11.65
N ASP A 66 -1.61 2.11 12.94
CA ASP A 66 -2.52 1.73 14.02
C ASP A 66 -3.84 2.55 14.07
N HIS A 67 -3.87 3.70 13.40
CA HIS A 67 -5.03 4.59 13.31
C HIS A 67 -5.83 4.44 12.00
N ASP A 68 -5.47 3.56 11.07
CA ASP A 68 -6.28 3.32 9.87
C ASP A 68 -7.53 2.49 10.22
N ILE A 69 -8.71 3.09 10.08
CA ILE A 69 -9.99 2.41 10.31
C ILE A 69 -10.44 1.57 9.11
N THR A 70 -9.96 1.87 7.90
CA THR A 70 -10.35 1.16 6.68
C THR A 70 -9.66 -0.20 6.60
N MET A 71 -8.38 -0.26 6.97
CA MET A 71 -7.57 -1.48 7.05
C MET A 71 -6.87 -1.55 8.42
N PRO A 72 -7.59 -1.94 9.49
CA PRO A 72 -7.06 -1.88 10.85
C PRO A 72 -5.87 -2.82 11.06
N PHE A 73 -4.91 -2.37 11.86
CA PHE A 73 -3.72 -3.15 12.20
C PHE A 73 -4.04 -4.51 12.83
N LEU A 74 -5.16 -4.61 13.57
CA LEU A 74 -5.65 -5.88 14.13
C LEU A 74 -5.98 -6.91 13.03
N GLY A 75 -6.53 -6.46 11.90
CA GLY A 75 -6.80 -7.32 10.74
C GLY A 75 -5.51 -7.82 10.11
N THR A 76 -4.52 -6.94 9.98
CA THR A 76 -3.17 -7.31 9.51
C THR A 76 -2.51 -8.32 10.48
N GLN A 77 -2.64 -8.12 11.79
CA GLN A 77 -2.09 -9.04 12.79
C GLN A 77 -2.76 -10.42 12.71
N ALA A 78 -4.08 -10.48 12.54
CA ALA A 78 -4.80 -11.75 12.34
C ALA A 78 -4.36 -12.46 11.05
N TRP A 79 -4.18 -11.69 9.95
CA TRP A 79 -3.66 -12.20 8.69
C TRP A 79 -2.25 -12.79 8.84
N ILE A 80 -1.33 -12.11 9.54
CA ILE A 80 0.03 -12.62 9.80
C ILE A 80 -0.02 -13.92 10.61
N LYS A 81 -0.84 -13.97 11.67
CA LYS A 81 -1.01 -15.18 12.50
C LYS A 81 -1.53 -16.37 11.68
N SER A 82 -2.34 -16.14 10.65
CA SER A 82 -2.86 -17.20 9.78
C SER A 82 -1.78 -17.90 8.93
N LEU A 83 -0.61 -17.27 8.72
CA LEU A 83 0.52 -17.90 8.03
C LEU A 83 1.17 -19.02 8.85
N ASN A 84 0.91 -19.06 10.17
CA ASN A 84 1.43 -20.07 11.09
C ASN A 84 2.96 -20.21 11.07
N TYR A 85 3.68 -19.08 10.97
CA TYR A 85 5.13 -19.05 11.06
C TYR A 85 5.60 -19.07 12.51
N SER A 86 6.77 -19.67 12.74
CA SER A 86 7.45 -19.60 14.03
C SER A 86 7.91 -18.17 14.33
N ILE A 87 7.68 -17.71 15.55
CA ILE A 87 8.23 -16.45 16.05
C ILE A 87 9.70 -16.72 16.38
N ILE A 88 10.61 -16.00 15.72
CA ILE A 88 12.05 -16.09 15.95
C ILE A 88 12.61 -14.90 16.73
N ASP A 89 11.81 -13.85 16.90
CA ASP A 89 12.17 -12.60 17.53
C ASP A 89 10.88 -11.97 18.08
N ASP A 90 10.85 -11.70 19.38
CA ASP A 90 9.65 -11.24 20.06
C ASP A 90 9.29 -9.82 19.66
N TRP A 91 8.00 -9.49 19.83
CA TRP A 91 7.50 -8.15 19.61
C TRP A 91 8.25 -7.16 20.49
N ARG A 92 8.70 -6.05 19.90
CA ARG A 92 9.37 -4.96 20.58
C ARG A 92 9.01 -3.63 19.93
N PRO A 93 9.01 -2.54 20.70
CA PRO A 93 8.88 -1.23 20.11
C PRO A 93 10.14 -0.90 19.28
N TRP A 94 9.95 -0.17 18.18
CA TRP A 94 11.03 0.42 17.41
C TRP A 94 11.02 1.95 17.58
N LYS A 95 12.22 2.55 17.55
CA LYS A 95 12.40 3.96 17.90
C LYS A 95 12.99 4.77 16.76
N ILE A 96 12.54 6.01 16.62
CA ILE A 96 13.19 7.06 15.84
C ILE A 96 13.49 8.22 16.79
N LYS A 97 14.77 8.66 16.87
CA LYS A 97 15.19 9.79 17.71
C LYS A 97 14.62 9.71 19.14
N ASP A 98 14.80 8.54 19.77
CA ASP A 98 14.33 8.22 21.13
C ASP A 98 12.81 8.19 21.37
N GLN A 99 12.00 8.36 20.32
CA GLN A 99 10.55 8.23 20.38
C GLN A 99 10.10 6.86 19.86
N ILE A 100 9.09 6.27 20.50
CA ILE A 100 8.43 5.06 20.01
C ILE A 100 7.69 5.43 18.72
N ALA A 101 8.07 4.79 17.62
CA ALA A 101 7.44 4.97 16.32
C ALA A 101 6.46 3.84 15.99
N GLY A 102 6.55 2.73 16.73
CA GLY A 102 5.62 1.59 16.73
C GLY A 102 6.30 0.37 17.34
#